data_AF-A0A7C9P8V8-F1
#
_entry.id   AF-A0A7C9P8V8-F1
#
_cell.length_a   1.000
_cell.length_b   1.000
_cell.length_c   1.000
_cell.angle_alpha   90.00
_cell.angle_beta   90.00
_cell.angle_gamma   90.00
#
_symmetry.space_group_name_H-M   'P 1'
#
loop_
_entity.id
_entity.type
_entity.pdbx_description
1 polymer ?
#
loop_
_entity_poly.entity_id
_entity_poly.type
_entity_poly.pdbx_seq_one_letter_code
_entity_poly.pdbx_strand_id
1 'polypeptide(L)'
;MDNRPAVKEGEWIAVGKPQSGNAVSGLVMGVYSDYIDVGYYQNRAKAIKEEVVWVDGHWEFKYSGPNGSYLRGLEEAAVKRGPPPRP
;
A
#
# COMPACT_ATOMS: atom_id res chain seq x y z
N MET A 1 -1.58 6.16 -22.30
CA MET A 1 -0.31 6.51 -21.62
C MET A 1 -0.57 6.31 -20.15
N ASP A 2 0.01 5.27 -19.56
CA ASP A 2 -0.08 5.01 -18.12
C ASP A 2 0.63 6.14 -17.38
N ASN A 3 -0.15 7.13 -16.93
CA ASN A 3 0.35 8.25 -16.13
C ASN A 3 0.58 7.82 -14.66
N ARG A 4 0.99 6.57 -14.47
CA ARG A 4 1.24 5.95 -13.18
C ARG A 4 2.65 6.33 -12.73
N PRO A 5 2.84 6.81 -11.49
CA PRO A 5 4.16 7.11 -10.97
C PRO A 5 5.02 5.84 -10.95
N ALA A 6 6.29 5.99 -11.27
CA ALA A 6 7.26 4.92 -11.07
C ALA A 6 7.40 4.67 -9.56
N VAL A 7 7.18 3.43 -9.14
CA VAL A 7 7.32 2.97 -7.76
C VAL A 7 8.26 1.77 -7.74
N LYS A 8 8.94 1.57 -6.61
CA LYS A 8 9.84 0.42 -6.38
C LYS A 8 9.50 -0.30 -5.09
N GLU A 9 9.89 -1.57 -5.01
CA GLU A 9 9.80 -2.33 -3.76
C GLU A 9 10.57 -1.64 -2.63
N GLY A 10 9.99 -1.66 -1.43
CA GLY A 10 10.51 -0.95 -0.26
C GLY A 10 10.11 0.53 -0.19
N GLU A 11 9.45 1.09 -1.20
CA GLU A 11 8.94 2.46 -1.18
C GLU A 11 7.63 2.58 -0.40
N TRP A 12 7.43 3.72 0.25
CA TRP A 12 6.17 4.05 0.92
C TRP A 12 5.32 4.95 0.05
N ILE A 13 4.08 4.54 -0.18
CA ILE A 13 3.08 5.28 -0.96
C ILE A 13 1.84 5.56 -0.13
N ALA A 14 1.03 6.52 -0.57
CA ALA A 14 -0.31 6.74 -0.05
C ALA A 14 -1.32 5.93 -0.87
N VAL A 15 -2.12 5.10 -0.21
CA VAL A 15 -3.21 4.32 -0.82
C VAL A 15 -4.54 4.87 -0.33
N GLY A 16 -5.45 5.15 -1.26
CA GLY A 16 -6.75 5.78 -1.03
C GLY A 16 -6.79 7.23 -1.48
N LYS A 17 -8.01 7.76 -1.61
CA LYS A 17 -8.24 9.14 -2.09
C LYS A 17 -7.62 10.16 -1.14
N PRO A 18 -6.69 11.02 -1.60
CA PRO A 18 -6.02 12.03 -0.76
C PRO A 18 -7.01 12.96 -0.06
N GLN A 19 -8.12 13.28 -0.73
CA GLN A 19 -9.15 14.20 -0.26
C GLN A 19 -10.11 13.58 0.77
N SER A 20 -10.09 12.25 0.95
CA SER A 20 -11.00 11.54 1.85
C SER A 20 -10.52 11.50 3.31
N GLY A 21 -9.32 11.99 3.61
CA GLY A 21 -8.71 11.86 4.95
C GLY A 21 -8.39 10.42 5.39
N ASN A 22 -8.70 9.43 4.55
CA ASN A 22 -8.58 8.00 4.83
C ASN A 22 -7.45 7.33 4.04
N ALA A 23 -6.52 8.12 3.49
CA ALA A 23 -5.36 7.57 2.82
C ALA A 23 -4.45 6.85 3.84
N VAL A 24 -4.11 5.60 3.55
CA VAL A 24 -3.22 4.79 4.40
C VAL A 24 -1.81 4.78 3.81
N SER A 25 -0.81 4.76 4.68
CA SER A 25 0.57 4.54 4.26
C SER A 25 0.78 3.06 3.97
N GLY A 26 1.18 2.77 2.73
CA GLY A 26 1.44 1.43 2.25
C GLY A 26 2.90 1.26 1.83
N LEU A 27 3.52 0.16 2.25
CA LEU A 27 4.84 -0.28 1.83
C LEU A 27 4.71 -1.15 0.57
N VAL A 28 5.35 -0.75 -0.53
CA VAL A 28 5.38 -1.53 -1.76
C VAL A 28 6.23 -2.78 -1.54
N MET A 29 5.61 -3.95 -1.76
CA MET A 29 6.23 -5.27 -1.58
C MET A 29 6.43 -6.03 -2.88
N GLY A 30 5.70 -5.65 -3.94
CA GLY A 30 5.85 -6.22 -5.27
C GLY A 30 5.33 -5.26 -6.32
N VAL A 31 6.00 -5.17 -7.46
CA VAL A 31 5.58 -4.30 -8.57
C VAL A 31 5.29 -5.15 -9.80
N TYR A 32 4.04 -5.11 -10.28
CA TYR A 32 3.60 -5.83 -11.47
C TYR A 32 3.13 -4.86 -12.55
N SER A 33 2.93 -5.37 -13.77
CA SER A 33 2.47 -4.59 -14.91
C SER A 33 1.17 -3.86 -14.59
N ASP A 34 0.19 -4.58 -14.03
CA ASP A 34 -1.19 -4.07 -13.88
C ASP A 34 -1.53 -3.59 -12.46
N TYR A 35 -0.82 -4.09 -11.45
CA TYR A 35 -1.06 -3.78 -10.04
C TYR A 35 0.25 -3.80 -9.26
N ILE A 36 0.21 -3.39 -7.99
CA ILE A 36 1.33 -3.55 -7.06
C ILE A 36 0.81 -4.17 -5.76
N ASP A 37 1.68 -4.92 -5.09
CA ASP A 37 1.42 -5.48 -3.77
C ASP A 37 1.84 -4.46 -2.71
N VAL A 38 0.93 -4.15 -1.81
CA VAL A 38 1.15 -3.16 -0.76
C VAL A 38 0.81 -3.72 0.60
N GLY A 39 1.79 -3.69 1.50
CA GLY A 39 1.61 -3.97 2.92
C GLY A 39 1.22 -2.71 3.68
N TYR A 40 0.17 -2.75 4.51
CA TYR A 40 -0.22 -1.63 5.35
C TYR A 40 -0.70 -2.09 6.73
N TYR A 41 -0.67 -1.18 7.71
CA TYR A 41 -1.08 -1.46 9.08
C TYR A 41 -2.51 -0.99 9.34
N GLN A 42 -3.46 -1.91 9.20
CA GLN A 42 -4.89 -1.63 9.37
C GLN A 42 -5.26 -1.55 10.86
N ASN A 43 -5.98 -0.49 11.22
CA ASN A 43 -6.59 -0.27 12.54
C ASN A 43 -5.63 -0.45 13.72
N ARG A 44 -4.33 -0.23 13.49
CA ARG A 44 -3.27 -0.48 14.48
C ARG A 44 -3.31 -1.89 15.10
N ALA A 45 -3.82 -2.86 14.37
CA ALA A 45 -4.03 -4.21 14.85
C ALA A 45 -3.49 -5.27 13.89
N LYS A 46 -3.61 -5.04 12.57
CA LYS A 46 -3.37 -6.06 11.55
C LYS A 46 -2.45 -5.53 10.46
N ALA A 47 -1.38 -6.26 10.18
CA ALA A 47 -0.54 -6.05 9.01
C ALA A 47 -1.11 -6.87 7.86
N ILE A 48 -1.53 -6.20 6.79
CA ILE A 48 -2.23 -6.83 5.66
C ILE A 48 -1.49 -6.46 4.39
N LYS A 49 -1.36 -7.41 3.46
CA LYS A 49 -0.89 -7.21 2.10
C LYS A 49 -2.08 -7.25 1.15
N GLU A 50 -2.24 -6.21 0.33
CA GLU A 50 -3.30 -6.12 -0.69
C GLU A 50 -2.77 -5.63 -2.03
N GLU A 51 -3.47 -6.04 -3.08
CA GLU A 51 -3.24 -5.55 -4.43
C GLU A 51 -3.86 -4.15 -4.59
N VAL A 52 -3.07 -3.21 -5.10
CA VAL A 52 -3.52 -1.86 -5.40
C VAL A 52 -3.26 -1.52 -6.86
N VAL A 53 -4.12 -0.68 -7.42
CA VAL A 53 -4.12 -0.25 -8.82
C VAL A 53 -4.08 1.28 -8.89
N TRP A 54 -3.56 1.80 -9.98
CA TRP A 54 -3.53 3.24 -10.22
C TRP A 54 -4.81 3.66 -10.95
N VAL A 55 -5.64 4.47 -10.30
CA VAL A 55 -6.94 4.92 -10.82
C VAL A 55 -7.07 6.41 -10.56
N ASP A 56 -7.48 7.18 -11.57
CA ASP A 56 -7.77 8.62 -11.43
C ASP A 56 -6.70 9.42 -10.66
N GLY A 57 -5.43 9.14 -10.92
CA GLY A 57 -4.30 9.88 -10.33
C GLY A 57 -3.96 9.51 -8.88
N HIS A 58 -4.45 8.39 -8.36
CA HIS A 58 -4.09 7.89 -7.03
C HIS A 58 -4.08 6.35 -6.99
N TRP A 59 -3.45 5.78 -5.95
CA TRP A 59 -3.47 4.34 -5.70
C TRP A 59 -4.74 3.97 -4.96
N GLU A 60 -5.47 2.96 -5.44
CA GLU A 60 -6.68 2.43 -4.80
C GLU A 60 -6.58 0.92 -4.61
N PHE A 61 -7.23 0.40 -3.56
CA PHE A 61 -7.35 -1.04 -3.37
C PHE A 61 -8.14 -1.65 -4.52
N LYS A 62 -7.56 -2.68 -5.15
CA LYS A 62 -8.19 -3.37 -6.29
C LYS A 62 -9.50 -4.06 -5.90
N TYR A 63 -9.59 -4.51 -4.64
CA TYR A 63 -10.75 -5.19 -4.10
C TYR A 63 -11.37 -4.38 -2.96
N SER A 64 -12.70 -4.29 -2.95
CA SER A 64 -13.49 -3.60 -1.92
C SER A 64 -13.90 -4.51 -0.75
N GLY A 65 -13.17 -5.60 -0.52
CA GLY A 65 -13.43 -6.60 0.51
C GLY A 65 -12.15 -7.32 0.95
N PRO A 66 -12.22 -8.21 1.95
CA PRO A 66 -11.04 -8.86 2.52
C PRO A 66 -10.42 -9.84 1.53
N ASN A 67 -9.59 -9.32 0.63
CA ASN A 67 -8.79 -10.10 -0.31
C ASN A 67 -7.31 -10.15 0.10
N GLY A 68 -6.95 -9.36 1.11
CA GLY A 68 -5.59 -9.29 1.62
C GLY A 68 -5.14 -10.51 2.42
N SER A 69 -3.85 -10.80 2.31
CA SER A 69 -3.17 -11.80 3.14
C SER A 69 -2.55 -11.15 4.37
N TYR A 70 -2.57 -11.86 5.50
CA TYR A 70 -1.86 -11.42 6.70
C TYR A 70 -0.35 -11.50 6.48
N LEU A 71 0.34 -10.39 6.73
CA LEU A 71 1.79 -10.36 6.74
C LEU A 71 2.35 -11.06 7.98
N ARG A 72 3.56 -11.59 7.88
CA ARG A 72 4.28 -12.25 8.98
C ARG A 72 5.74 -11.86 8.98
N GLY A 73 6.39 -11.99 10.14
CA GLY A 73 7.84 -11.82 10.26
C GLY A 73 8.29 -10.37 9.97
N LEU A 74 9.29 -10.23 9.11
CA LEU A 74 9.94 -8.94 8.84
C LEU A 74 9.00 -7.94 8.18
N GLU A 75 8.16 -8.38 7.25
CA GLU A 75 7.22 -7.52 6.53
C GLU A 75 6.16 -6.96 7.47
N GLU A 76 5.63 -7.80 8.37
CA GLU A 76 4.71 -7.38 9.42
C GLU A 76 5.36 -6.32 10.34
N ALA A 77 6.59 -6.58 10.79
CA ALA A 77 7.31 -5.64 11.66
C ALA A 77 7.57 -4.29 10.97
N ALA A 78 7.89 -4.31 9.67
CA ALA A 78 8.11 -3.11 8.89
C ALA A 78 6.82 -2.26 8.78
N VAL A 79 5.69 -2.85 8.41
CA VAL A 79 4.44 -2.08 8.27
C VAL A 79 3.92 -1.58 9.61
N LYS A 80 4.12 -2.33 10.70
CA LYS A 80 3.79 -1.88 12.07
C LYS A 80 4.64 -0.69 12.53
N ARG A 81 5.92 -0.67 12.13
CA ARG A 81 6.83 0.46 12.42
C ARG A 81 6.42 1.71 11.64
N GLY A 82 5.85 1.53 10.45
CA GLY A 82 5.43 2.63 9.59
C GLY A 82 6.58 3.24 8.79
N PRO A 83 6.27 4.24 7.95
CA PRO A 83 7.28 4.93 7.15
C PRO A 83 8.32 5.61 8.03
N PRO A 84 9.59 5.67 7.60
CA PRO A 84 10.58 6.47 8.29
C PRO A 84 10.12 7.93 8.34
N PRO A 85 10.47 8.67 9.40
CA PRO A 85 10.23 10.11 9.44
C PRO A 85 10.88 10.74 8.21
N ARG A 86 10.16 11.65 7.54
CA ARG A 86 10.76 12.41 6.43
C ARG A 86 11.97 13.19 6.98
N PRO A 87 13.11 13.21 6.25
CA PRO A 87 14.28 13.98 6.65
C PRO A 87 13.98 15.48 6.72
#